data_AF-A0A1Y3ATQ5-F1
#
_entry.id   AF-A0A1Y3ATQ5-F1
#
_cell.length_a   1.000
_cell.length_b   1.000
_cell.length_c   1.000
_cell.angle_alpha   90.00
_cell.angle_beta   90.00
_cell.angle_gamma   90.00
#
_symmetry.space_group_name_H-M   'P 1'
#
loop_
_entity.id
_entity.type
_entity.pdbx_description
1 polymer ?
#
loop_
_entity_poly.entity_id
_entity_poly.type
_entity_poly.pdbx_seq_one_letter_code
_entity_poly.pdbx_strand_id
1 'polypeptide(L)'
;MLIKLWNWEKNWTCTQVFEGHTHYVMQIVVNPKDNNTFASASLDRTVKVWQLGSNSANFTLDGHEKGVNCVDYCHSSDKPYLISGADDRLVKIWDYQTKTCVQTLDGHIQN
;
A
#
# COMPACT_ATOMS: atom_id res chain seq x y z
N MET A 1 1.04 12.09 7.11
CA MET A 1 0.48 11.03 7.99
C MET A 1 1.55 10.01 8.29
N LEU A 2 1.52 9.49 9.51
CA LEU A 2 2.53 8.58 10.05
C LEU A 2 1.98 7.16 10.09
N ILE A 3 2.83 6.19 9.77
CA ILE A 3 2.63 4.79 10.13
C ILE A 3 3.65 4.46 11.21
N LYS A 4 3.24 3.75 12.26
CA LYS A 4 4.11 3.40 13.40
C LYS A 4 4.17 1.90 13.58
N LEU A 5 5.37 1.36 13.70
CA LEU A 5 5.60 0.00 14.13
C LEU A 5 5.82 -0.03 15.64
N TRP A 6 5.16 -0.96 16.30
CA TRP A 6 5.19 -1.13 17.75
C TRP A 6 5.65 -2.54 18.11
N ASN A 7 6.52 -2.66 19.11
CA ASN A 7 6.97 -3.94 19.64
C ASN A 7 6.27 -4.24 20.97
N TRP A 8 5.40 -5.25 20.96
CA TRP A 8 4.62 -5.67 22.12
C TRP A 8 5.46 -6.35 23.21
N GLU A 9 6.50 -7.10 22.84
CA GLU A 9 7.46 -7.71 23.78
C GLU A 9 8.28 -6.66 24.54
N LYS A 10 8.42 -5.46 23.97
CA LYS A 10 9.10 -4.31 24.56
C LYS A 10 8.10 -3.27 25.08
N ASN A 11 7.04 -3.69 25.76
CA ASN A 11 6.03 -2.82 26.37
C ASN A 11 5.38 -1.83 25.39
N TRP A 12 5.01 -2.30 24.19
CA TRP A 12 4.44 -1.45 23.14
C TRP A 12 5.31 -0.20 22.87
N THR A 13 6.62 -0.39 22.77
CA THR A 13 7.51 0.69 22.36
C THR A 13 7.43 0.88 20.85
N CYS A 14 7.38 2.14 20.42
CA CYS A 14 7.46 2.45 18.99
C CYS A 14 8.89 2.22 18.51
N THR A 15 9.09 1.31 17.58
CA THR A 15 10.41 0.92 17.06
C THR A 15 10.76 1.59 15.74
N GLN A 16 9.75 2.01 14.97
CA GLN A 16 9.94 2.67 13.70
C GLN A 16 8.75 3.56 13.35
N VAL A 17 9.03 4.69 12.70
CA VAL A 17 8.03 5.61 12.15
C VAL A 17 8.28 5.74 10.65
N PHE A 18 7.22 5.57 9.87
CA PHE A 18 7.25 5.74 8.41
C PHE A 18 6.50 7.02 8.06
N GLU A 19 7.21 7.94 7.43
CA GLU A 19 6.70 9.24 7.01
C GLU A 19 6.68 9.33 5.49
N GLY A 20 5.61 9.87 4.91
CA GLY A 20 5.56 10.12 3.47
C GLY A 20 4.17 10.23 2.85
N HIS A 21 3.13 9.69 3.49
CA HIS A 21 1.76 9.95 3.05
C HIS A 21 1.35 11.38 3.42
N THR A 22 0.65 12.10 2.53
CA THR A 22 0.21 13.48 2.77
C THR A 22 -1.23 13.58 3.28
N HIS A 23 -1.96 12.47 3.31
CA HIS A 23 -3.34 12.37 3.82
C HIS A 23 -3.55 11.06 4.61
N TYR A 24 -4.74 10.85 5.19
CA TYR A 24 -5.11 9.66 5.95
C TYR A 24 -4.66 8.36 5.29
N VAL A 25 -4.04 7.47 6.07
CA VAL A 25 -3.74 6.10 5.67
C VAL A 25 -4.96 5.26 6.00
N MET A 26 -5.56 4.66 4.97
CA MET A 26 -6.83 3.93 5.07
C MET A 26 -6.64 2.46 5.40
N GLN A 27 -5.60 1.84 4.83
CA GLN A 27 -5.28 0.44 5.07
C GLN A 27 -3.77 0.22 5.04
N ILE A 28 -3.30 -0.76 5.83
CA ILE A 28 -1.97 -1.35 5.76
C ILE A 28 -2.12 -2.86 5.58
N VAL A 29 -1.28 -3.46 4.73
CA VAL A 29 -1.21 -4.90 4.51
C VAL A 29 0.25 -5.36 4.48
N VAL A 30 0.57 -6.40 5.24
CA VAL A 30 1.92 -7.01 5.27
C VAL A 30 2.04 -7.96 4.08
N ASN A 31 3.19 -7.96 3.42
CA ASN A 31 3.45 -8.89 2.32
C ASN A 31 3.49 -10.33 2.86
N PRO A 32 2.59 -11.23 2.39
CA PRO A 32 2.48 -12.58 2.95
C PRO A 32 3.64 -13.51 2.55
N LYS A 33 4.46 -13.14 1.55
CA LYS A 33 5.67 -13.89 1.16
C LYS A 33 6.98 -13.31 1.70
N ASP A 34 6.94 -12.08 2.23
CA ASP A 34 8.10 -11.38 2.76
C ASP A 34 7.69 -10.53 3.97
N ASN A 35 7.97 -11.04 5.17
CA ASN A 35 7.61 -10.36 6.42
C ASN A 35 8.39 -9.05 6.65
N ASN A 36 9.30 -8.66 5.74
CA ASN A 36 10.07 -7.42 5.82
C ASN A 36 9.47 -6.26 5.03
N THR A 37 8.38 -6.48 4.28
CA THR A 37 7.72 -5.44 3.48
C THR A 37 6.22 -5.35 3.78
N PHE A 38 5.67 -4.15 3.62
CA PHE A 38 4.23 -3.90 3.71
C PHE A 38 3.80 -2.81 2.73
N ALA A 39 2.53 -2.81 2.35
CA ALA A 39 1.91 -1.77 1.54
C ALA A 39 0.89 -0.96 2.35
N SER A 40 0.68 0.28 1.96
CA SER A 40 -0.34 1.15 2.54
C SER A 40 -1.13 1.89 1.48
N ALA A 41 -2.45 1.97 1.67
CA ALA A 41 -3.37 2.77 0.86
C ALA A 41 -3.68 4.08 1.59
N SER A 42 -3.77 5.19 0.85
CA SER A 42 -4.04 6.51 1.43
C SER A 42 -4.96 7.37 0.58
N LEU A 43 -5.69 8.25 1.27
CA LEU A 43 -6.47 9.30 0.65
C LEU A 43 -5.63 10.35 -0.09
N ASP A 44 -4.29 10.29 -0.01
CA ASP A 44 -3.41 11.09 -0.87
C ASP A 44 -3.32 10.58 -2.31
N ARG A 45 -4.15 9.58 -2.65
CA ARG A 45 -4.30 8.94 -3.96
C ARG A 45 -3.18 7.94 -4.30
N THR A 46 -2.31 7.64 -3.34
CA THR A 46 -1.18 6.75 -3.57
C THR A 46 -1.29 5.45 -2.78
N VAL A 47 -0.69 4.41 -3.34
CA VAL A 47 -0.25 3.23 -2.60
C VAL A 47 1.26 3.35 -2.40
N LYS A 48 1.75 3.15 -1.17
CA LYS A 48 3.19 3.13 -0.88
C LYS A 48 3.61 1.75 -0.39
N VAL A 49 4.77 1.28 -0.84
CA VAL A 49 5.40 0.05 -0.36
C VAL A 49 6.60 0.42 0.47
N TRP A 50 6.70 -0.20 1.64
CA TRP A 50 7.67 0.09 2.67
C TRP A 50 8.50 -1.15 2.97
N GLN A 51 9.72 -0.92 3.41
CA GLN A 51 10.62 -1.95 3.91
C GLN A 51 10.98 -1.63 5.36
N LEU A 52 10.90 -2.63 6.24
CA LEU A 52 11.29 -2.44 7.64
C LEU A 52 12.77 -2.07 7.73
N GLY A 53 13.10 -1.18 8.66
CA GLY A 53 14.42 -0.57 8.79
C GLY A 53 14.75 0.55 7.79
N SER A 54 13.92 0.79 6.76
CA SER A 54 14.07 1.96 5.88
C SER A 54 13.37 3.20 6.43
N ASN A 55 13.98 4.38 6.24
CA ASN A 55 13.38 5.67 6.62
C ASN A 55 12.48 6.27 5.53
N SER A 56 12.40 5.64 4.35
CA SER A 56 11.56 6.08 3.24
C SER A 56 10.82 4.92 2.60
N ALA A 57 9.74 5.23 1.89
CA ALA A 57 9.06 4.26 1.05
C ALA A 57 10.05 3.68 0.03
N ASN A 58 9.98 2.37 -0.19
CA ASN A 58 10.75 1.67 -1.22
C ASN A 58 10.28 2.13 -2.61
N PHE A 59 8.97 2.23 -2.81
CA PHE A 59 8.38 2.88 -3.98
C PHE A 59 6.95 3.36 -3.70
N THR A 60 6.47 4.23 -4.60
CA THR A 60 5.10 4.77 -4.60
C THR A 60 4.43 4.39 -5.91
N LEU A 61 3.18 3.96 -5.82
CA LEU A 61 2.29 3.71 -6.94
C LEU A 61 1.26 4.85 -6.97
N ASP A 62 1.35 5.65 -8.01
CA ASP A 62 0.49 6.81 -8.25
C ASP A 62 -0.27 6.58 -9.56
N GLY A 63 -1.52 7.04 -9.60
CA GLY A 63 -2.38 6.88 -10.78
C GLY A 63 -3.87 6.78 -10.48
N HIS A 64 -4.28 6.65 -9.22
CA HIS A 64 -5.68 6.89 -8.84
C HIS A 64 -5.97 8.40 -8.84
N GLU A 65 -7.17 8.79 -9.25
CA GLU A 65 -7.56 10.20 -9.31
C GLU A 65 -8.14 10.71 -7.97
N LYS A 66 -8.56 9.78 -7.11
CA LYS A 66 -9.11 10.05 -5.78
C LYS A 66 -8.51 9.12 -4.73
N GLY A 67 -8.92 9.28 -3.47
CA GLY A 67 -8.32 8.60 -2.34
C GLY A 67 -8.39 7.08 -2.45
N VAL A 68 -7.28 6.40 -2.13
CA VAL A 68 -7.20 4.94 -2.14
C VAL A 68 -7.69 4.42 -0.80
N ASN A 69 -8.70 3.56 -0.84
CA ASN A 69 -9.40 3.05 0.33
C ASN A 69 -8.82 1.70 0.78
N CYS A 70 -8.36 0.88 -0.17
CA CYS A 70 -7.84 -0.44 0.13
C CYS A 70 -6.68 -0.85 -0.77
N VAL A 71 -5.85 -1.76 -0.26
CA VAL A 71 -4.75 -2.41 -0.97
C VAL A 71 -4.57 -3.84 -0.47
N ASP A 72 -4.27 -4.77 -1.38
CA ASP A 72 -3.92 -6.16 -1.03
C ASP A 72 -2.81 -6.73 -1.93
N TYR A 73 -2.10 -7.74 -1.43
CA TYR A 73 -1.12 -8.53 -2.17
C TYR A 73 -1.80 -9.71 -2.86
N CYS A 74 -1.65 -9.80 -4.19
CA CYS A 74 -2.08 -10.96 -4.96
C CYS A 74 -0.86 -11.72 -5.49
N HIS A 75 -0.77 -13.01 -5.17
CA HIS A 75 0.30 -13.88 -5.64
C HIS A 75 -0.28 -14.99 -6.53
N SER A 76 -0.11 -14.88 -7.84
CA SER A 76 -0.33 -15.98 -8.77
C SER A 76 1.03 -16.56 -9.16
N SER A 77 1.24 -17.83 -8.80
CA SER A 77 2.40 -18.75 -8.93
C SER A 77 3.83 -18.17 -9.07
N ASP A 78 4.09 -17.13 -9.87
CA ASP A 78 5.45 -16.58 -10.08
C ASP A 78 5.53 -15.05 -10.01
N LYS A 79 4.41 -14.33 -9.99
CA LYS A 79 4.42 -12.86 -10.10
C LYS A 79 3.60 -12.18 -9.01
N PRO A 80 4.24 -11.35 -8.16
CA PRO A 80 3.54 -10.56 -7.16
C PRO A 80 2.86 -9.35 -7.80
N TYR A 81 1.59 -9.14 -7.43
CA TYR A 81 0.84 -7.95 -7.77
C TYR A 81 0.33 -7.27 -6.49
N LEU A 82 0.11 -5.96 -6.58
CA LEU A 82 -0.74 -5.23 -5.65
C LEU A 82 -2.06 -4.92 -6.34
N ILE A 83 -3.16 -4.99 -5.61
CA ILE A 83 -4.49 -4.60 -6.08
C ILE A 83 -4.97 -3.49 -5.17
N SER A 84 -5.43 -2.37 -5.73
CA SER A 84 -5.98 -1.26 -4.96
C SER A 84 -7.34 -0.83 -5.45
N GLY A 85 -8.19 -0.40 -4.52
CA GLY A 85 -9.50 0.21 -4.80
C GLY A 85 -9.58 1.61 -4.22
N ALA A 86 -10.23 2.52 -4.93
CA ALA A 86 -10.24 3.94 -4.60
C ALA A 86 -11.61 4.60 -4.86
N ASP A 87 -11.76 5.82 -4.36
CA ASP A 87 -12.97 6.64 -4.52
C ASP A 87 -13.23 7.09 -5.97
N ASP A 88 -12.27 6.87 -6.87
CA ASP A 88 -12.42 7.08 -8.32
C ASP A 88 -13.19 5.95 -8.99
N ARG A 89 -13.64 4.95 -8.21
CA ARG A 89 -14.41 3.78 -8.64
C ARG A 89 -13.63 2.83 -9.54
N LEU A 90 -12.30 2.93 -9.52
CA LEU A 90 -11.44 2.04 -10.25
C LEU A 90 -10.78 1.06 -9.28
N VAL A 91 -10.55 -0.14 -9.80
CA VAL A 91 -9.59 -1.07 -9.21
C VAL A 91 -8.35 -1.08 -10.10
N LYS A 92 -7.16 -0.92 -9.51
CA LYS A 92 -5.89 -0.98 -10.25
C LYS A 92 -5.09 -2.19 -9.82
N ILE A 93 -4.55 -2.89 -10.81
CA ILE A 93 -3.61 -3.99 -10.63
C ILE A 93 -2.22 -3.46 -10.98
N TRP A 94 -1.32 -3.57 -10.02
CA TRP A 94 0.05 -3.08 -10.12
C TRP A 94 1.01 -4.25 -10.13
N ASP A 95 1.89 -4.28 -11.11
CA ASP A 95 3.02 -5.18 -11.12
C ASP A 95 4.03 -4.71 -10.07
N TYR A 96 4.26 -5.54 -9.06
CA TYR A 96 5.13 -5.20 -7.94
C TYR A 96 6.61 -5.04 -8.38
N GLN A 97 7.01 -5.76 -9.43
CA GLN A 97 8.40 -5.83 -9.87
C GLN A 97 8.74 -4.67 -10.81
N THR A 98 7.84 -4.35 -11.75
CA THR A 98 7.99 -3.20 -12.65
C THR A 98 7.51 -1.90 -12.03
N LYS A 99 6.73 -1.96 -10.94
CA LYS A 99 6.16 -0.81 -10.22
C LYS A 99 5.21 0.02 -11.11
N THR A 100 4.49 -0.65 -12.01
CA THR A 100 3.58 -0.02 -12.96
C THR A 100 2.18 -0.57 -12.85
N CYS A 101 1.18 0.27 -13.16
CA CYS A 101 -0.19 -0.18 -13.35
C CYS A 101 -0.25 -1.04 -14.62
N VAL A 102 -0.64 -2.30 -14.50
CA VAL A 102 -0.79 -3.23 -15.64
C VAL A 102 -2.23 -3.44 -16.04
N GLN A 103 -3.19 -3.12 -15.16
CA GLN A 103 -4.60 -3.15 -15.50
C GLN A 103 -5.39 -2.13 -14.67
N THR A 104 -6.38 -1.52 -15.30
CA THR A 104 -7.41 -0.69 -14.64
C THR A 104 -8.76 -1.32 -14.93
N LEU A 105 -9.47 -1.69 -13.87
CA LEU A 105 -10.80 -2.29 -13.94
C LEU A 105 -11.83 -1.22 -13.58
N ASP A 106 -12.78 -1.03 -14.48
CA ASP A 106 -13.93 -0.14 -14.31
C ASP A 106 -15.21 -0.97 -14.06
N GLY A 107 -16.35 -0.27 -13.98
CA GLY A 107 -17.67 -0.90 -13.80
C GLY A 107 -18.28 -0.72 -12.41
N HIS A 108 -17.52 -0.23 -11.42
CA HIS A 108 -18.12 0.23 -10.16
C HIS A 108 -18.80 1.59 -10.39
N ILE A 109 -20.13 1.63 -10.22
CA ILE A 109 -20.94 2.83 -10.48
C ILE A 109 -21.26 3.63 -9.22
N GLN A 110 -20.93 3.09 -8.05
CA GLN A 110 -21.15 3.67 -6.72
C GLN A 110 -19.95 3.34 -5.82
N ASN A 111 -19.76 4.14 -4.78
CA ASN A 111 -18.76 3.89 -3.73
C ASN A 111 -19.44 3.16 -2.55
#